data_AF-A0A941VHB4-F1
#
_entry.id   AF-A0A941VHB4-F1
#
_cell.length_a   1.000
_cell.length_b   1.000
_cell.length_c   1.000
_cell.angle_alpha   90.00
_cell.angle_beta   90.00
_cell.angle_gamma   90.00
#
_symmetry.space_group_name_H-M   'P 1'
#
loop_
_entity.id
_entity.type
_entity.pdbx_description
1 polymer ?
#
loop_
_entity_poly.entity_id
_entity_poly.type
_entity_poly.pdbx_seq_one_letter_code
_entity_poly.pdbx_strand_id
1 'polypeptide(L)'
;MRKNLTRIAIGMAIVALFLAHAVHLFRIPLFDNLEAIVYDTRLRLTMPRTVDPRVVILDIDEKSLREKEQGGEGRWPWPRDRLALLLDKLFDKYGIAVVGFDVVFAERDESSGIRVIERLG
;
A
#
# COMPACT_ATOMS: atom_id res chain seq x y z
N MET A 1 -10.75 30.04 -44.58
CA MET A 1 -11.05 28.70 -44.02
C MET A 1 -9.81 27.84 -43.70
N ARG A 2 -8.80 27.72 -44.58
CA ARG A 2 -7.60 26.86 -44.36
C ARG A 2 -6.79 27.11 -43.06
N LYS A 3 -6.70 28.35 -42.59
CA LYS A 3 -5.88 28.75 -41.43
C LYS A 3 -6.44 28.23 -40.08
N ASN A 4 -7.73 27.91 -40.02
CA ASN A 4 -8.35 27.35 -38.82
C ASN A 4 -8.21 25.82 -38.80
N LEU A 5 -8.18 25.18 -39.98
CA LEU A 5 -8.01 23.74 -40.10
C LEU A 5 -6.65 23.26 -39.59
N THR A 6 -5.58 24.02 -39.87
CA THR A 6 -4.24 23.70 -39.34
C THR A 6 -4.19 23.79 -37.81
N ARG A 7 -4.81 24.81 -37.22
CA ARG A 7 -4.92 24.96 -35.76
C ARG A 7 -5.71 23.81 -35.13
N ILE A 8 -6.84 23.43 -35.73
CA ILE A 8 -7.67 22.32 -35.27
C ILE A 8 -6.91 21.00 -35.38
N ALA A 9 -6.21 20.75 -36.49
CA ALA A 9 -5.42 19.53 -36.69
C ALA A 9 -4.28 19.42 -35.67
N ILE A 10 -3.56 20.52 -35.40
CA ILE A 10 -2.51 20.54 -34.36
C ILE A 10 -3.11 20.27 -32.99
N GLY A 11 -4.23 20.92 -32.65
CA GLY A 11 -4.94 20.67 -31.39
C GLY A 11 -5.36 19.21 -31.23
N MET A 12 -5.96 18.62 -32.27
CA MET A 12 -6.34 17.20 -32.25
C MET A 12 -5.13 16.28 -32.12
N ALA A 13 -4.01 16.58 -32.77
CA ALA A 13 -2.79 15.78 -32.66
C ALA A 13 -2.22 15.81 -31.22
N ILE A 14 -2.21 16.98 -30.58
CA ILE A 14 -1.78 17.12 -29.18
C ILE A 14 -2.71 16.32 -28.26
N VAL A 15 -4.02 16.47 -28.40
CA VAL A 15 -5.00 15.73 -27.57
C VAL A 15 -4.85 14.22 -27.78
N ALA A 16 -4.71 13.77 -29.03
CA ALA A 16 -4.49 12.35 -29.34
C ALA A 16 -3.19 11.82 -28.72
N LEU A 17 -2.11 12.61 -28.72
CA LEU A 17 -0.85 12.26 -28.06
C LEU A 17 -1.03 12.07 -26.55
N PHE A 18 -1.69 13.02 -25.87
CA PHE A 18 -1.96 12.92 -24.43
C PHE A 18 -2.88 11.73 -24.10
N LEU A 19 -3.92 11.50 -24.91
CA LEU A 19 -4.80 10.35 -24.75
C LEU A 19 -4.04 9.04 -24.93
N ALA A 20 -3.21 8.92 -25.97
CA ALA A 20 -2.39 7.73 -26.21
C ALA A 20 -1.41 7.46 -25.06
N HIS A 21 -0.85 8.51 -24.46
CA HIS A 21 -0.03 8.39 -23.26
C HIS A 21 -0.85 7.96 -22.03
N ALA A 22 -2.02 8.55 -21.82
CA ALA A 22 -2.92 8.25 -20.70
C ALA A 22 -3.45 6.81 -20.71
N VAL A 23 -3.72 6.24 -21.90
CA VAL A 23 -4.08 4.81 -22.06
C VAL A 23 -2.86 3.89 -22.13
N HIS A 24 -1.67 4.40 -21.84
CA HIS A 24 -0.40 3.67 -21.82
C HIS A 24 -0.01 2.98 -23.14
N LEU A 25 -0.46 3.48 -24.30
CA LEU A 25 0.00 2.97 -25.60
C LEU A 25 1.48 3.26 -25.83
N PHE A 26 1.98 4.40 -25.33
CA PHE A 26 3.38 4.77 -25.32
C PHE A 26 3.71 5.54 -24.03
N ARG A 27 4.88 5.29 -23.43
CA ARG A 27 5.34 6.03 -22.25
C ARG A 27 6.36 7.07 -22.65
N ILE A 28 6.14 8.31 -22.22
CA ILE A 28 7.08 9.41 -22.39
C ILE A 28 7.58 9.76 -20.98
N PRO A 29 8.82 9.36 -20.61
CA PRO A 29 9.31 9.49 -19.24
C PRO A 29 9.26 10.92 -18.68
N LEU A 30 9.33 11.94 -19.54
CA LEU A 30 9.21 13.34 -19.14
C LEU A 30 7.84 13.63 -18.50
N PHE A 31 6.75 13.07 -19.03
CA PHE A 31 5.41 13.30 -18.50
C PHE A 31 5.22 12.62 -17.15
N ASP A 32 5.72 11.38 -16.98
CA ASP A 32 5.66 10.66 -15.70
C ASP A 32 6.37 11.44 -14.57
N ASN A 33 7.54 12.02 -14.87
CA ASN A 33 8.29 12.83 -13.89
C ASN A 33 7.57 14.13 -13.55
N LEU A 34 7.04 14.83 -14.56
CA LEU A 34 6.27 16.06 -14.34
C LEU A 34 5.01 15.78 -13.51
N GLU A 35 4.31 14.69 -13.80
CA GLU A 35 3.16 14.24 -13.03
C GLU A 35 3.53 13.97 -11.56
N ALA A 36 4.61 13.23 -11.31
CA ALA A 36 5.09 12.95 -9.96
C ALA A 36 5.41 14.23 -9.17
N ILE A 37 6.10 15.20 -9.81
CA ILE A 37 6.42 16.49 -9.17
C ILE A 37 5.15 17.30 -8.86
N VAL A 38 4.22 17.38 -9.81
CA VAL A 38 2.96 18.09 -9.63
C VAL A 38 2.12 17.44 -8.53
N TYR A 39 2.08 16.10 -8.50
CA TYR A 39 1.39 15.33 -7.48
C TYR A 39 1.95 15.59 -6.08
N ASP A 40 3.27 15.48 -5.92
CA ASP A 40 3.95 15.73 -4.64
C ASP A 40 3.74 17.17 -4.16
N THR A 41 3.84 18.14 -5.07
CA THR A 41 3.62 19.55 -4.76
C THR A 41 2.19 19.78 -4.30
N ARG A 42 1.20 19.25 -5.03
CA ARG A 42 -0.21 19.32 -4.65
C ARG A 42 -0.41 18.73 -3.26
N LEU A 43 0.08 17.52 -3.02
CA LEU A 43 -0.06 16.83 -1.74
C LEU A 43 0.51 17.66 -0.58
N ARG A 44 1.74 18.18 -0.72
CA ARG A 44 2.39 19.02 0.32
C ARG A 44 1.64 20.32 0.60
N LEU A 45 0.98 20.90 -0.41
CA LEU A 45 0.22 22.13 -0.29
C LEU A 45 -1.18 21.90 0.31
N THR A 46 -1.82 20.76 0.01
CA THR A 46 -3.20 20.48 0.42
C THR A 46 -3.32 19.55 1.62
N MET A 47 -2.26 18.83 2.00
CA MET A 47 -2.32 17.88 3.11
C MET A 47 -2.53 18.62 4.45
N PRO A 48 -3.46 18.15 5.29
CA PRO A 48 -3.52 18.58 6.67
C PRO A 48 -2.18 18.25 7.34
N ARG A 49 -1.47 19.27 7.85
CA ARG A 49 -0.17 19.09 8.53
C ARG A 49 -0.36 18.61 9.98
N THR A 50 -1.34 17.75 10.19
CA THR A 50 -1.80 17.28 11.49
C THR A 50 -1.85 15.76 11.47
N VAL A 51 -1.48 15.15 12.58
CA VAL A 51 -1.68 13.71 12.79
C VAL A 51 -3.12 13.50 13.23
N ASP A 52 -3.84 12.60 12.57
CA ASP A 52 -5.14 12.15 13.05
C ASP A 52 -4.93 11.13 14.19
N PRO A 53 -5.29 11.45 15.44
CA PRO A 53 -5.03 10.57 16.58
C PRO A 53 -5.81 9.24 16.52
N ARG A 54 -6.77 9.12 15.60
CA ARG A 54 -7.55 7.89 15.39
C ARG A 54 -6.82 6.88 14.52
N VAL A 55 -5.77 7.31 13.80
CA VAL A 55 -5.00 6.46 12.89
C VAL A 55 -3.64 6.19 13.51
N VAL A 56 -3.33 4.91 13.71
CA VAL A 56 -2.04 4.46 14.24
C VAL A 56 -1.43 3.47 13.25
N ILE A 57 -0.15 3.65 12.95
CA ILE A 57 0.63 2.69 12.15
C ILE A 57 1.37 1.79 13.14
N LEU A 58 1.08 0.49 13.07
CA LEU A 58 1.80 -0.52 13.82
C LEU A 58 2.89 -1.10 12.92
N ASP A 59 4.14 -0.76 13.22
CA ASP A 59 5.30 -1.24 12.46
C ASP A 59 5.93 -2.46 13.13
N ILE A 60 6.48 -3.37 12.30
CA ILE A 60 7.23 -4.55 12.76
C ILE A 60 8.71 -4.24 12.58
N ASP A 61 9.28 -3.66 13.62
CA ASP A 61 10.68 -3.22 13.65
C ASP A 61 11.65 -4.34 14.08
N GLU A 62 12.95 -4.06 14.03
CA GLU A 62 14.00 -5.00 14.45
C GLU A 62 13.84 -5.43 15.91
N LYS A 63 13.28 -4.57 16.77
CA LYS A 63 13.03 -4.91 18.18
C LYS A 63 11.94 -5.97 18.30
N SER A 64 10.88 -5.83 17.52
CA SER A 64 9.78 -6.79 17.42
C SER A 64 10.25 -8.14 16.91
N LEU A 65 11.25 -8.17 16.02
CA LEU A 65 11.78 -9.40 15.43
C LEU A 65 12.85 -10.11 16.26
N ARG A 66 13.23 -9.55 17.42
CA ARG A 66 14.16 -10.22 18.35
C ARG A 66 13.59 -11.56 18.80
N GLU A 67 14.49 -12.44 19.22
CA GLU A 67 14.09 -13.71 19.82
C GLU A 67 13.15 -13.49 21.01
N LYS A 68 12.25 -14.44 21.24
CA LYS A 68 11.27 -14.36 22.33
C LYS A 68 11.90 -14.23 23.70
N GLU A 69 13.02 -14.92 23.91
CA GLU A 69 13.82 -14.83 25.15
C GLU A 69 14.34 -13.41 25.39
N GLN A 70 14.49 -12.62 24.34
CA GLN A 70 14.98 -11.25 24.35
C GLN A 70 13.84 -10.21 24.34
N GLY A 71 12.59 -10.65 24.46
CA GLY A 71 11.40 -9.80 24.52
C GLY A 71 10.80 -9.41 23.17
N GLY A 72 11.23 -10.02 22.06
CA GLY A 72 10.57 -9.89 20.75
C GLY A 72 9.58 -11.03 20.47
N GLU A 73 9.07 -11.10 19.25
CA GLU A 73 8.13 -12.14 18.78
C GLU A 73 8.82 -13.20 17.89
N GLY A 74 10.11 -13.04 17.62
CA GLY A 74 10.91 -13.88 16.76
C GLY A 74 10.87 -13.46 15.29
N ARG A 75 11.53 -14.25 14.44
CA ARG A 75 11.71 -13.94 13.02
C ARG A 75 10.38 -13.95 12.26
N TRP A 76 10.20 -12.96 11.39
CA TRP A 76 9.12 -12.88 10.41
C TRP A 76 9.33 -13.89 9.25
N PRO A 77 8.28 -14.41 8.58
CA PRO A 77 6.85 -14.23 8.85
C PRO A 77 6.37 -14.98 10.09
N TRP A 78 5.53 -14.33 10.89
CA TRP A 78 4.94 -14.97 12.05
C TRP A 78 3.80 -15.92 11.65
N PRO A 79 3.59 -16.99 12.42
CA PRO A 79 2.42 -17.86 12.31
C PRO A 79 1.09 -17.10 12.41
N ARG A 80 0.01 -17.60 11.77
CA ARG A 80 -1.28 -16.87 11.77
C ARG A 80 -1.97 -16.85 13.13
N ASP A 81 -1.72 -17.83 13.99
CA ASP A 81 -2.19 -17.81 15.39
C ASP A 81 -1.59 -16.62 16.16
N ARG A 82 -0.32 -16.27 15.88
CA ARG A 82 0.32 -15.10 16.49
C ARG A 82 -0.29 -13.78 16.02
N LEU A 83 -0.57 -13.68 14.73
CA LEU A 83 -1.25 -12.51 14.17
C LEU A 83 -2.69 -12.40 14.67
N ALA A 84 -3.40 -13.51 14.86
CA ALA A 84 -4.73 -13.53 15.46
C ALA A 84 -4.70 -12.97 16.89
N LEU A 85 -3.77 -13.42 17.73
CA LEU A 85 -3.60 -12.90 19.09
C LEU A 85 -3.26 -11.40 19.12
N LEU A 86 -2.52 -10.91 18.13
CA LEU A 86 -2.26 -9.47 17.98
C LEU A 86 -3.55 -8.73 17.63
N LEU A 87 -4.33 -9.24 16.67
CA LEU A 87 -5.62 -8.66 16.28
C LEU A 87 -6.60 -8.64 17.44
N ASP A 88 -6.72 -9.74 18.20
CA ASP A 88 -7.60 -9.81 19.37
C ASP A 88 -7.24 -8.70 20.37
N LYS A 89 -5.95 -8.48 20.65
CA LYS A 89 -5.52 -7.36 21.50
C LYS A 89 -5.91 -6.01 20.91
N LEU A 90 -5.72 -5.80 19.60
CA LEU A 90 -6.06 -4.54 18.95
C LEU A 90 -7.57 -4.24 19.05
N PHE A 91 -8.42 -5.22 18.78
CA PHE A 91 -9.87 -5.05 18.83
C PHE A 91 -10.40 -5.02 20.27
N ASP A 92 -10.04 -5.98 21.11
CA ASP A 92 -10.64 -6.15 22.44
C ASP A 92 -10.10 -5.15 23.45
N LYS A 93 -8.79 -4.88 23.42
CA LYS A 93 -8.14 -4.01 24.40
C LYS A 93 -8.07 -2.56 23.92
N TYR A 94 -7.73 -2.34 22.65
CA TYR A 94 -7.55 -0.98 22.11
C TYR A 94 -8.80 -0.45 21.39
N GLY A 95 -9.80 -1.29 21.12
CA GLY A 95 -11.10 -0.86 20.59
C GLY A 95 -11.02 -0.28 19.17
N ILE A 96 -10.08 -0.75 18.34
CA ILE A 96 -9.95 -0.25 16.97
C ILE A 96 -11.19 -0.62 16.14
N ALA A 97 -11.52 0.21 15.15
CA ALA A 97 -12.66 -0.05 14.25
C ALA A 97 -12.28 -0.95 13.07
N VAL A 98 -11.04 -0.87 12.58
CA VAL A 98 -10.57 -1.57 11.38
C VAL A 98 -9.05 -1.74 11.40
N VAL A 99 -8.55 -2.83 10.82
CA VAL A 99 -7.13 -3.04 10.49
C VAL A 99 -6.97 -3.13 8.98
N GLY A 100 -5.97 -2.41 8.46
CA GLY A 100 -5.41 -2.65 7.14
C GLY A 100 -4.09 -3.39 7.26
N PHE A 101 -3.87 -4.40 6.42
CA PHE A 101 -2.61 -5.12 6.34
C PHE A 101 -1.80 -4.65 5.13
N ASP A 102 -0.57 -4.20 5.36
CA ASP A 102 0.44 -4.00 4.32
C ASP A 102 1.39 -5.20 4.26
N VAL A 103 0.82 -6.40 4.20
CA VAL A 103 1.56 -7.67 4.11
C VAL A 103 0.81 -8.66 3.23
N VAL A 104 1.55 -9.51 2.53
CA VAL A 104 0.99 -10.52 1.63
C VAL A 104 0.98 -11.89 2.33
N PHE A 105 -0.20 -12.52 2.41
CA PHE A 105 -0.38 -13.89 2.91
C PHE A 105 -0.52 -14.89 1.76
N ALA A 106 0.53 -15.05 0.95
CA ALA A 106 0.48 -15.80 -0.30
C ALA A 106 0.25 -17.32 -0.12
N GLU A 107 0.77 -17.89 0.97
CA GLU A 107 0.76 -19.33 1.21
C GLU A 107 -0.10 -19.69 2.43
N ARG A 108 -0.56 -20.95 2.47
CA ARG A 108 -1.26 -21.50 3.64
C ARG A 108 -0.33 -21.49 4.85
N ASP A 109 -0.89 -21.22 6.02
CA ASP A 109 -0.12 -21.35 7.26
C ASP A 109 0.05 -22.82 7.64
N GLU A 110 1.31 -23.22 7.72
CA GLU A 110 1.77 -24.58 7.99
C GLU A 110 2.45 -24.69 9.37
N SER A 111 2.50 -23.58 10.12
CA SER A 111 3.28 -23.39 11.36
C SER A 111 2.46 -23.38 12.64
N SER A 112 1.14 -23.13 12.55
CA SER A 112 0.20 -23.06 13.69
C SER A 112 -0.24 -24.42 14.26
N GLY A 113 0.41 -25.53 13.86
CA GLY A 113 0.06 -26.87 14.34
C GLY A 113 -1.20 -27.48 13.71
N ILE A 114 -1.84 -26.79 12.76
CA ILE A 114 -3.02 -27.29 12.00
C ILE A 114 -2.77 -28.68 11.40
N ARG A 115 -1.58 -28.93 10.85
CA ARG A 115 -1.20 -30.24 10.31
C ARG A 115 -1.25 -31.38 11.32
N VAL A 116 -1.03 -31.10 12.61
CA VAL A 116 -1.10 -32.11 13.67
C VAL A 116 -2.55 -32.47 13.93
N ILE A 117 -3.44 -31.48 14.00
CA ILE A 117 -4.88 -31.69 14.19
C ILE A 117 -5.47 -32.45 12.99
N GLU A 118 -5.11 -32.08 11.76
CA GLU A 118 -5.55 -32.77 10.54
C GLU A 118 -5.12 -34.24 10.46
N ARG A 119 -3.99 -34.61 11.10
CA ARG A 119 -3.54 -36.01 11.16
C ARG A 119 -4.23 -36.85 12.24
N LEU A 120 -4.92 -36.20 13.18
CA LEU A 120 -5.60 -36.84 14.31
C LEU A 120 -7.11 -37.01 14.11
N GLY A 121 -7.67 -36.43 13.04
CA GLY A 121 -9.04 -36.67 12.58
C GLY A 121 -9.10 -37.70 11.47
#